data_AF-A0A433D2W2-F1
#
_entry.id   AF-A0A433D2W2-F1
#
_cell.length_a   1.000
_cell.length_b   1.000
_cell.length_c   1.000
_cell.angle_alpha   90.00
_cell.angle_beta   90.00
_cell.angle_gamma   90.00
#
_symmetry.space_group_name_H-M   'P 1'
#
loop_
_entity.id
_entity.type
_entity.pdbx_description
1 polymer ?
#
loop_
_entity_poly.entity_id
_entity_poly.type
_entity_poly.pdbx_seq_one_letter_code
_entity_poly.pdbx_strand_id
1 'polypeptide(L)'
;MAASLASAGIDTTVITDSAIYAIMARVNKVILGAHAVLANGGLVAVGGTQMVAAAAKHHATPVLVCTALYKLSPLYPYDEDYFNVCVAPDPVLAFDEGILWRFLLSYFKGNLIDKVMVTNTYYDYVAPDMVNLFVHNL
;
A
#
# COMPACT_ATOMS: atom_id res chain seq x y z
N MET A 1 -0.71 10.28 -10.55
CA MET A 1 -1.84 9.52 -11.13
C MET A 1 -3.10 10.38 -11.26
N ALA A 2 -3.68 10.89 -10.17
CA ALA A 2 -4.95 11.63 -10.22
C ALA A 2 -4.94 12.83 -11.19
N ALA A 3 -3.90 13.67 -11.17
CA ALA A 3 -3.76 14.78 -12.10
C ALA A 3 -3.75 14.36 -13.58
N SER A 4 -3.10 13.23 -13.90
CA SER A 4 -3.06 12.68 -15.27
C SER A 4 -4.43 12.21 -15.73
N LEU A 5 -5.19 11.52 -14.87
CA LEU A 5 -6.54 11.07 -15.19
C LEU A 5 -7.51 12.26 -15.36
N ALA A 6 -7.40 13.27 -14.48
CA ALA A 6 -8.19 14.50 -14.58
C ALA A 6 -7.90 15.25 -15.89
N SER A 7 -6.63 15.35 -16.29
CA SER A 7 -6.25 15.98 -17.57
C SER A 7 -6.77 15.22 -18.81
N ALA A 8 -7.05 13.92 -18.66
CA ALA A 8 -7.65 13.09 -19.70
C ALA A 8 -9.19 13.17 -19.70
N GLY A 9 -9.81 14.00 -18.85
CA GLY A 9 -11.26 14.16 -18.77
C GLY A 9 -11.98 13.04 -18.00
N ILE A 10 -11.24 12.24 -17.23
CA ILE A 10 -11.81 11.16 -16.40
C ILE A 10 -12.20 11.76 -15.05
N ASP A 11 -13.42 11.47 -14.59
CA ASP A 11 -13.87 11.86 -13.25
C ASP A 11 -13.00 11.18 -12.19
N THR A 12 -12.37 11.99 -11.34
CA THR A 12 -11.32 11.55 -10.44
C THR A 12 -11.54 12.11 -9.05
N THR A 13 -11.52 11.24 -8.06
CA THR A 13 -11.60 11.61 -6.65
C THR A 13 -10.39 11.06 -5.92
N VAL A 14 -9.66 11.93 -5.21
CA VAL A 14 -8.55 11.53 -4.35
C VAL A 14 -9.07 11.42 -2.92
N ILE A 15 -8.74 10.32 -2.27
CA ILE A 15 -9.06 10.06 -0.87
C ILE A 15 -7.80 9.68 -0.10
N THR A 16 -7.84 9.81 1.22
CA THR A 16 -6.82 9.24 2.11
C THR A 16 -7.01 7.74 2.22
N ASP A 17 -5.92 7.04 2.50
CA ASP A 17 -5.90 5.60 2.82
C ASP A 17 -6.83 5.25 4.00
N SER A 18 -6.91 6.11 5.01
CA SER A 18 -7.83 5.98 6.14
C SER A 18 -9.32 5.93 5.76
N ALA A 19 -9.68 6.41 4.56
CA ALA A 19 -11.06 6.43 4.07
C ALA A 19 -11.39 5.27 3.09
N ILE A 20 -10.44 4.36 2.82
CA ILE A 20 -10.60 3.27 1.85
C ILE A 20 -11.86 2.44 2.14
N TYR A 21 -12.06 2.06 3.40
CA TYR A 21 -13.18 1.21 3.78
C TYR A 21 -14.53 1.91 3.56
N ALA A 22 -14.61 3.21 3.85
CA ALA A 22 -15.83 4.00 3.67
C ALA A 22 -16.20 4.18 2.19
N ILE A 23 -15.21 4.37 1.31
CA ILE A 23 -15.48 4.56 -0.12
C ILE A 23 -15.84 3.26 -0.83
N MET A 24 -15.39 2.10 -0.32
CA MET A 24 -15.46 0.82 -1.04
C MET A 24 -16.90 0.43 -1.41
N ALA A 25 -17.90 0.86 -0.64
CA ALA A 25 -19.32 0.69 -0.97
C ALA A 25 -19.76 1.34 -2.30
N ARG A 26 -18.99 2.30 -2.82
CA ARG A 26 -19.22 2.98 -4.11
C ARG A 26 -18.28 2.50 -5.21
N VAL A 27 -17.40 1.54 -4.94
CA VAL A 27 -16.37 1.05 -5.85
C VAL A 27 -16.81 -0.27 -6.47
N ASN A 28 -16.89 -0.33 -7.80
CA ASN A 28 -17.33 -1.51 -8.52
C ASN A 28 -16.20 -2.49 -8.85
N LYS A 29 -14.95 -1.99 -8.93
CA LYS A 29 -13.74 -2.75 -9.28
C LYS A 29 -12.52 -2.07 -8.68
N VAL A 30 -11.55 -2.86 -8.26
CA VAL A 30 -10.23 -2.38 -7.83
C VAL A 30 -9.20 -2.81 -8.86
N ILE A 31 -8.35 -1.88 -9.30
CA ILE A 31 -7.23 -2.16 -10.21
C ILE A 31 -5.94 -1.87 -9.46
N LEU A 32 -5.09 -2.88 -9.34
CA LEU A 32 -3.80 -2.81 -8.65
C LEU A 32 -2.66 -3.08 -9.62
N GLY A 33 -1.52 -2.45 -9.35
CA GLY A 33 -0.24 -2.84 -9.94
C GLY A 33 0.56 -3.62 -8.91
N ALA A 34 1.33 -4.61 -9.37
CA ALA A 34 2.27 -5.35 -8.52
C ALA A 34 3.73 -4.99 -8.84
N HIS A 35 4.58 -5.00 -7.81
CA HIS A 35 6.02 -5.01 -7.99
C HIS A 35 6.48 -6.40 -8.45
N ALA A 36 6.01 -7.45 -7.76
CA ALA A 36 6.21 -8.83 -8.13
C ALA A 36 4.95 -9.66 -7.80
N VAL A 37 4.75 -10.76 -8.53
CA VAL A 37 3.77 -11.80 -8.20
C VAL A 37 4.54 -13.04 -7.83
N LEU A 38 4.30 -13.58 -6.65
CA LEU A 38 5.03 -14.72 -6.09
C LEU A 38 4.46 -16.05 -6.61
N ALA A 39 5.19 -17.13 -6.34
CA ALA A 39 4.84 -18.48 -6.81
C ALA A 39 3.47 -18.97 -6.32
N ASN A 40 3.00 -18.47 -5.18
CA ASN A 40 1.68 -18.78 -4.63
C ASN A 40 0.56 -17.88 -5.16
N GLY A 41 0.86 -16.94 -6.06
CA GLY A 41 -0.07 -15.93 -6.57
C GLY A 41 -0.21 -14.71 -5.66
N GLY A 42 0.50 -14.64 -4.54
CA GLY A 42 0.53 -13.44 -3.70
C GLY A 42 1.28 -12.29 -4.37
N LEU A 43 0.99 -11.07 -3.96
CA LEU A 43 1.61 -9.87 -4.53
C LEU A 43 2.62 -9.29 -3.56
N VAL A 44 3.74 -8.83 -4.09
CA VAL A 44 4.53 -7.77 -3.47
C VAL A 44 4.11 -6.48 -4.14
N ALA A 45 3.49 -5.58 -3.38
CA ALA A 45 2.93 -4.33 -3.89
C ALA A 45 3.31 -3.16 -2.99
N VAL A 46 3.02 -1.93 -3.41
CA VAL A 46 3.33 -0.72 -2.61
C VAL A 46 2.57 -0.77 -1.28
N GLY A 47 3.17 -0.24 -0.22
CA GLY A 47 2.57 -0.07 1.10
C GLY A 47 1.11 0.39 1.05
N GLY A 48 0.25 -0.29 1.83
CA GLY A 48 -1.18 0.01 1.90
C GLY A 48 -2.04 -0.73 0.86
N THR A 49 -1.44 -1.47 -0.08
CA THR A 49 -2.19 -2.28 -1.04
C THR A 49 -2.99 -3.39 -0.36
N GLN A 50 -2.46 -4.01 0.70
CA GLN A 50 -3.16 -5.03 1.49
C GLN A 50 -4.44 -4.46 2.12
N MET A 51 -4.42 -3.22 2.60
CA MET A 51 -5.62 -2.57 3.14
C MET A 51 -6.72 -2.39 2.09
N VAL A 52 -6.34 -2.02 0.87
CA VAL A 52 -7.28 -1.92 -0.27
C VAL A 52 -7.86 -3.28 -0.61
N ALA A 53 -7.02 -4.32 -0.71
CA ALA A 53 -7.45 -5.67 -1.06
C ALA A 53 -8.37 -6.28 0.01
N ALA A 54 -8.05 -6.08 1.29
CA ALA A 54 -8.88 -6.53 2.42
C ALA A 54 -10.26 -5.85 2.43
N ALA A 55 -10.31 -4.53 2.23
CA ALA A 55 -11.56 -3.79 2.12
C ALA A 55 -12.37 -4.25 0.90
N ALA A 56 -11.73 -4.44 -0.26
CA ALA A 56 -12.40 -4.91 -1.47
C ALA A 56 -13.01 -6.30 -1.27
N LYS A 57 -12.27 -7.22 -0.65
CA LYS A 57 -12.75 -8.56 -0.31
C LYS A 57 -13.97 -8.51 0.61
N HIS A 58 -13.95 -7.66 1.64
CA HIS A 58 -15.09 -7.50 2.55
C HIS A 58 -16.35 -6.98 1.82
N HIS A 59 -16.19 -6.11 0.84
CA HIS A 59 -17.29 -5.55 0.04
C HIS A 59 -17.62 -6.37 -1.22
N ALA A 60 -17.03 -7.55 -1.39
CA ALA A 60 -17.16 -8.39 -2.60
C ALA A 60 -16.84 -7.63 -3.91
N THR A 61 -15.95 -6.64 -3.82
CA THR A 61 -15.47 -5.87 -4.96
C THR A 61 -14.32 -6.63 -5.62
N PRO A 62 -14.41 -6.95 -6.92
CA PRO A 62 -13.36 -7.70 -7.60
C PRO A 62 -12.06 -6.89 -7.72
N VAL A 63 -10.95 -7.55 -7.40
CA VAL A 63 -9.58 -7.03 -7.46
C VAL A 63 -8.88 -7.59 -8.70
N LEU A 64 -8.49 -6.69 -9.59
CA LEU A 64 -7.74 -6.98 -10.82
C LEU A 64 -6.30 -6.51 -10.65
N VAL A 65 -5.34 -7.37 -10.98
CA VAL A 65 -3.91 -7.04 -10.90
C VAL A 65 -3.34 -6.96 -12.30
N CYS A 66 -2.92 -5.76 -12.69
CA CYS A 66 -2.20 -5.52 -13.93
C CYS A 66 -0.69 -5.72 -13.68
N THR A 67 -0.13 -6.75 -14.30
CA THR A 67 1.29 -7.10 -14.16
C THR A 67 1.88 -7.54 -15.50
N ALA A 68 3.20 -7.65 -15.57
CA ALA A 68 3.90 -8.16 -16.74
C ALA A 68 4.56 -9.51 -16.40
N LEU A 69 4.78 -10.35 -17.40
CA LEU A 69 5.34 -11.70 -17.19
C LEU A 69 6.70 -11.69 -16.47
N TYR A 70 7.54 -10.70 -16.74
CA TYR A 70 8.86 -10.61 -16.12
C TYR A 70 8.80 -10.27 -14.61
N LYS A 71 7.63 -9.89 -14.08
CA LYS A 71 7.39 -9.66 -12.66
C LYS A 71 6.87 -10.91 -11.94
N LEU A 72 6.65 -12.00 -12.66
CA LEU A 72 6.33 -13.29 -12.06
C LEU A 72 7.61 -13.86 -11.45
N SER A 73 7.57 -14.15 -10.16
CA SER A 73 8.69 -14.65 -9.38
C SER A 73 8.42 -16.10 -8.95
N PRO A 74 9.39 -17.02 -9.12
CA PRO A 74 9.26 -18.38 -8.62
C PRO A 74 9.46 -18.48 -7.10
N LEU A 75 9.71 -17.36 -6.42
CA LEU A 75 9.91 -17.34 -4.96
C LEU A 75 8.58 -17.51 -4.23
N TYR A 76 8.62 -18.27 -3.14
CA TYR A 76 7.49 -18.48 -2.25
C TYR A 76 7.60 -17.58 -1.01
N PRO A 77 6.51 -16.96 -0.53
CA PRO A 77 6.55 -16.13 0.66
C PRO A 77 6.53 -16.97 1.93
N TYR A 78 7.70 -17.42 2.38
CA TYR A 78 7.84 -18.06 3.69
C TYR A 78 7.80 -17.04 4.83
N ASP A 79 8.35 -15.85 4.57
CA ASP A 79 8.36 -14.70 5.46
C ASP A 79 7.90 -13.50 4.65
N GLU A 80 6.78 -12.89 5.03
CA GLU A 80 6.15 -11.78 4.30
C GLU A 80 7.01 -10.51 4.40
N ASP A 81 7.71 -10.32 5.53
CA ASP A 81 8.57 -9.16 5.76
C ASP A 81 9.86 -9.23 4.95
N TYR A 82 10.25 -10.41 4.47
CA TYR A 82 11.44 -10.59 3.65
C TYR A 82 11.39 -9.80 2.34
N PHE A 83 10.21 -9.54 1.79
CA PHE A 83 10.04 -8.80 0.53
C PHE A 83 9.92 -7.29 0.74
N ASN A 84 9.95 -6.83 1.99
CA ASN A 84 9.87 -5.42 2.31
C ASN A 84 11.23 -4.73 2.21
N VAL A 85 11.17 -3.47 1.76
CA VAL A 85 12.32 -2.56 1.77
C VAL A 85 11.97 -1.42 2.71
N CYS A 86 12.80 -1.23 3.73
CA CYS A 86 12.68 -0.07 4.61
C CYS A 86 13.31 1.15 3.93
N VAL A 87 12.56 2.23 3.86
CA VAL A 87 13.03 3.54 3.39
C VAL A 87 13.26 4.48 4.58
N ALA A 88 13.78 5.68 4.31
CA ALA A 88 14.06 6.66 5.35
C ALA A 88 12.80 6.93 6.21
N PRO A 89 12.94 7.02 7.55
CA PRO A 89 11.83 7.26 8.46
C PRO A 89 11.39 8.74 8.50
N ASP A 90 12.21 9.66 7.99
CA ASP A 90 11.96 11.11 7.96
C ASP A 90 10.56 11.51 7.44
N PRO A 91 9.98 10.87 6.41
CA PRO A 91 8.62 11.18 5.94
C PRO A 91 7.52 10.79 6.92
N VAL A 92 7.78 9.82 7.81
CA VAL A 92 6.84 9.34 8.83
C VAL A 92 6.95 10.21 10.09
N LEU A 93 8.18 10.52 10.49
CA LEU A 93 8.48 11.36 11.64
C LEU A 93 9.56 12.36 11.24
N ALA A 94 9.14 13.58 10.90
CA ALA A 94 10.07 14.65 10.57
C ALA A 94 10.88 15.05 11.81
N PHE A 95 12.21 15.07 11.67
CA PHE A 95 13.15 15.52 12.70
C PHE A 95 13.29 17.07 12.76
N ASP A 96 12.54 17.76 11.91
CA ASP A 96 12.39 19.23 11.85
C ASP A 96 11.46 19.74 12.99
N GLU A 97 11.64 20.99 13.43
CA GLU A 97 10.77 21.74 14.36
C GLU A 97 9.33 21.98 13.86
N GLY A 98 8.80 21.12 12.99
CA GLY A 98 7.42 21.13 12.54
C GLY A 98 6.41 20.89 13.68
N ILE A 99 5.14 21.18 13.40
CA ILE A 99 4.02 21.09 14.36
C ILE A 99 3.94 19.70 15.02
N LEU A 100 4.25 18.64 14.26
CA LEU A 100 4.23 17.26 14.75
C LEU A 100 5.34 16.99 15.79
N TRP A 101 6.56 17.50 15.54
CA TRP A 101 7.69 17.41 16.48
C TRP A 101 7.39 18.16 17.77
N ARG A 102 6.83 19.38 17.68
CA ARG A 102 6.46 20.16 18.87
C ARG A 102 5.34 19.49 19.68
N PHE A 103 4.36 18.88 19.00
CA PHE A 103 3.31 18.10 19.64
C PHE A 103 3.88 16.86 20.35
N LEU A 104 4.74 16.10 19.67
CA LEU A 104 5.38 14.91 20.23
C LEU A 104 6.29 15.24 21.43
N LEU A 105 7.11 16.29 21.35
CA LEU A 105 7.92 16.75 22.49
C LEU A 105 7.07 17.19 23.69
N SER A 106 5.95 17.87 23.45
CA SER A 106 5.02 18.30 24.51
C SER A 106 4.34 17.10 25.18
N TYR A 107 3.94 16.09 24.39
CA TYR A 107 3.25 14.90 24.88
C TYR A 107 4.19 13.96 25.65
N PHE A 108 5.44 13.81 25.21
CA PHE A 108 6.36 12.80 25.75
C PHE A 108 7.35 13.32 26.81
N LYS A 109 7.36 14.62 27.15
CA LYS A 109 8.16 15.23 28.25
C LYS A 109 9.57 14.59 28.42
N GLY A 110 10.34 14.47 27.33
CA GLY A 110 11.68 13.86 27.33
C GLY A 110 12.16 13.45 25.93
N ASN A 111 13.42 12.98 25.83
CA ASN A 111 14.04 12.48 24.60
C ASN A 111 13.22 11.32 24.01
N LEU A 112 12.39 11.62 23.02
CA LEU A 112 11.58 10.65 22.26
C LEU A 112 12.46 9.68 21.44
N ILE A 113 13.62 10.19 21.00
CA ILE A 113 14.55 9.54 20.07
C ILE A 113 15.05 8.19 20.63
N ASP A 114 15.30 8.10 21.93
CA ASP A 114 15.83 6.87 22.55
C ASP A 114 14.73 5.85 22.91
N LYS A 115 13.46 6.19 22.73
CA LYS A 115 12.31 5.39 23.20
C LYS A 115 11.46 4.81 22.07
N VAL A 116 11.67 5.24 20.83
CA VAL A 116 10.82 4.87 19.70
C VAL A 116 11.67 4.39 18.54
N MET A 117 11.29 3.24 17.98
CA MET A 117 11.78 2.78 16.69
C MET A 117 10.74 3.14 15.62
N VAL A 118 11.14 3.90 14.62
CA VAL A 118 10.28 4.29 13.49
C VAL A 118 10.68 3.45 12.28
N THR A 119 9.71 2.74 11.70
CA THR A 119 9.89 1.93 10.48
C THR A 119 9.00 2.48 9.38
N ASN A 120 9.53 2.55 8.16
CA ASN A 120 8.80 2.95 6.97
C ASN A 120 9.00 1.89 5.89
N THR A 121 8.05 0.95 5.80
CA THR A 121 8.09 -0.12 4.80
C THR A 121 7.52 0.37 3.48
N TYR A 122 8.26 0.14 2.40
CA TYR A 122 7.85 0.59 1.07
C TYR A 122 6.91 -0.39 0.37
N TYR A 123 7.11 -1.69 0.60
CA TYR A 123 6.27 -2.74 0.07
C TYR A 123 5.35 -3.32 1.15
N ASP A 124 4.42 -4.15 0.70
CA ASP A 124 3.48 -4.90 1.50
C ASP A 124 3.15 -6.20 0.76
N TYR A 125 2.82 -7.24 1.53
CA TYR A 125 2.42 -8.53 0.98
C TYR A 125 0.89 -8.62 0.90
N VAL A 126 0.39 -8.99 -0.28
CA VAL A 126 -1.03 -9.24 -0.51
C VAL A 126 -1.26 -10.71 -0.77
N ALA A 127 -2.11 -11.31 0.05
CA ALA A 127 -2.40 -12.73 -0.04
C ALA A 127 -3.20 -13.06 -1.32
N PRO A 128 -2.96 -14.22 -1.95
CA PRO A 128 -3.57 -14.58 -3.24
C PRO A 128 -5.10 -14.67 -3.20
N ASP A 129 -5.68 -14.98 -2.04
CA ASP A 129 -7.13 -15.10 -1.83
C ASP A 129 -7.88 -13.76 -1.88
N MET A 130 -7.15 -12.64 -1.92
CA MET A 130 -7.71 -11.30 -2.13
C MET A 130 -7.68 -10.85 -3.60
N VAL A 131 -7.10 -11.65 -4.49
CA VAL A 131 -6.94 -11.32 -5.93
C VAL A 131 -7.88 -12.18 -6.77
N ASN A 132 -8.60 -11.55 -7.71
CA ASN A 132 -9.56 -12.27 -8.56
C ASN A 132 -9.02 -12.54 -9.97
N LEU A 133 -8.24 -11.63 -10.54
CA LEU A 133 -7.77 -11.74 -11.92
C LEU A 133 -6.40 -11.10 -12.10
N PHE A 134 -5.50 -11.82 -12.78
CA PHE A 134 -4.27 -11.28 -13.30
C PHE A 134 -4.45 -10.91 -14.78
N VAL A 135 -4.06 -9.68 -15.12
CA VAL A 135 -3.98 -9.20 -16.50
C VAL A 135 -2.50 -9.08 -16.84
N HIS A 136 -2.04 -9.94 -17.75
CA HIS A 136 -0.66 -9.98 -18.24
C HIS A 136 -0.59 -9.91 -19.76
N ASN A 137 0.62 -9.79 -20.30
CA ASN A 137 0.89 -9.59 -21.72
C ASN A 137 1.09 -10.89 -22.53
N LEU A 138 0.48 -12.00 -22.11
CA LEU A 138 0.18 -13.21 -22.91
C LEU A 138 -1.31 -13.23 -23.18
#